data_AF-A0A9X4EGH4-F1
#
_entry.id   AF-A0A9X4EGH4-F1
#
_cell.length_a   1.000
_cell.length_b   1.000
_cell.length_c   1.000
_cell.angle_alpha   90.00
_cell.angle_beta   90.00
_cell.angle_gamma   90.00
#
_symmetry.space_group_name_H-M   'P 1'
#
loop_
_entity.id
_entity.type
_entity.pdbx_description
1 polymer ?
#
loop_
_entity_poly.entity_id
_entity_poly.type
_entity_poly.pdbx_seq_one_letter_code
_entity_poly.pdbx_strand_id
1 'polypeptide(L)'
;MRFVFPSLARWRPVVACLFPVAFLAADFVFSPILIDTYIDNEQANITEVLRHGPMPLGNFRGHRLLVSVDDLAAPDFLANVSSAGKNALLVSVFQQSSEDEPVSPYLPGVLARGILARLDAVSPRDRVNIIQRLEHLYGEAPGQAYHVPVHIPAGQRHQLPLDSVIIVTLPATDTETALASGLRKAFLIANENSITNVIVPSLTLKWKNANNKNDTKPYRYFEILFNNITTPDNIDNIYISIYKSWPSIKIEELVTSINSKWKSASASEIAGVPLHHRSLRLLAAFLIPCLFMCTLRFQLSLKNTSLLSVIFCGAAYSFMDLFEKLTDGQGGWFKTLALLLGLGTLSLLFPEFSRLDPEKILRRRT
;
A
#
# COMPACT_ATOMS: atom_id res chain seq x y z
N MET A 1 -26.94 45.86 24.80
CA MET A 1 -26.97 44.39 24.74
C MET A 1 -25.94 43.84 25.72
N ARG A 2 -26.35 43.17 26.79
CA ARG A 2 -25.42 42.45 27.68
C ARG A 2 -25.23 41.05 27.11
N PHE A 3 -24.02 40.73 26.64
CA PHE A 3 -23.65 39.37 26.29
C PHE A 3 -23.57 38.55 27.59
N VAL A 4 -24.62 37.80 27.88
CA VAL A 4 -24.59 36.81 28.95
C VAL A 4 -23.79 35.63 28.44
N PHE A 5 -22.51 35.55 28.83
CA PHE A 5 -21.71 34.37 28.56
C PHE A 5 -22.38 33.16 29.21
N PRO A 6 -22.66 32.07 28.48
CA PRO A 6 -23.17 30.85 29.09
C PRO A 6 -22.21 30.41 30.19
N SER A 7 -22.74 30.10 31.37
CA SER A 7 -21.93 29.65 32.52
C SER A 7 -20.92 28.59 32.07
N LEU A 8 -19.64 28.74 32.45
CA LEU A 8 -18.52 27.84 32.13
C LEU A 8 -18.84 26.34 32.32
N ALA A 9 -19.81 26.01 33.18
CA ALA A 9 -20.31 24.65 33.37
C ALA A 9 -20.86 23.97 32.10
N ARG A 10 -21.46 24.72 31.16
CA ARG A 10 -22.04 24.16 29.92
C ARG A 10 -20.97 23.80 28.87
N TRP A 11 -19.79 24.41 28.95
CA TRP A 11 -18.71 24.21 27.98
C TRP A 11 -17.74 23.08 28.36
N ARG A 12 -17.68 22.71 29.65
CA ARG A 12 -16.84 21.60 30.15
C ARG A 12 -16.99 20.28 29.36
N PRO A 13 -18.18 19.78 29.02
CA PRO A 13 -18.32 18.55 28.23
C PRO A 13 -17.78 18.71 26.80
N VAL A 14 -18.00 19.88 26.19
CA VAL A 14 -17.54 20.21 24.84
C VAL A 14 -16.01 20.26 24.81
N VAL A 15 -15.39 20.90 25.81
CA VAL A 15 -13.92 20.98 25.94
C VAL A 15 -13.30 19.61 26.20
N ALA A 16 -13.94 18.76 27.02
CA ALA A 16 -13.46 17.41 27.29
C ALA A 16 -13.46 16.51 26.05
N CYS A 17 -14.46 16.65 25.17
CA CYS A 17 -14.54 15.89 23.92
C CYS A 17 -13.67 16.50 22.80
N LEU A 18 -13.41 17.82 22.84
CA LEU A 18 -12.56 18.51 21.87
C LEU A 18 -11.11 18.05 21.91
N PHE A 19 -10.59 17.68 23.08
CA PHE A 19 -9.20 17.24 23.20
C PHE A 19 -8.86 15.99 22.37
N PRO A 20 -9.56 14.85 22.50
CA PRO A 20 -9.31 13.68 21.64
C PRO A 20 -9.61 13.93 20.17
N VAL A 21 -10.58 14.81 19.85
CA VAL A 21 -10.84 15.23 18.45
C VAL A 21 -9.66 16.02 17.89
N ALA A 22 -9.12 16.97 18.64
CA ALA A 22 -7.95 17.75 18.23
C ALA A 22 -6.69 16.88 18.11
N PHE A 23 -6.52 15.92 19.02
CA PHE A 23 -5.45 14.92 18.95
C PHE A 23 -5.58 14.07 17.68
N LEU A 24 -6.77 13.54 17.37
CA LEU A 24 -7.03 12.82 16.12
C LEU A 24 -6.77 13.69 14.90
N ALA A 25 -7.27 14.92 14.88
CA ALA A 25 -7.08 15.83 13.76
C ALA A 25 -5.58 16.13 13.52
N ALA A 26 -4.81 16.37 14.58
CA ALA A 26 -3.37 16.53 14.50
C ALA A 26 -2.70 15.26 13.97
N ASP A 27 -3.06 14.09 14.51
CA ASP A 27 -2.52 12.81 14.06
C ASP A 27 -2.81 12.53 12.57
N PHE A 28 -4.02 12.85 12.11
CA PHE A 28 -4.40 12.74 10.69
C PHE A 28 -3.63 13.71 9.78
N VAL A 29 -3.34 14.92 10.26
CA VAL A 29 -2.53 15.91 9.52
C VAL A 29 -1.08 15.44 9.41
N PHE A 30 -0.52 14.85 10.47
CA PHE A 30 0.87 14.39 10.48
C PHE A 30 1.05 12.98 9.90
N SER A 31 0.01 12.16 9.86
CA SER A 31 0.04 10.78 9.39
C SER A 31 -1.31 10.44 8.73
N PRO A 32 -1.50 10.69 7.42
CA PRO A 32 -2.81 10.49 6.78
C PRO A 32 -3.17 9.00 6.54
N ILE A 33 -2.25 8.06 6.74
CA ILE A 33 -2.41 6.65 6.36
C ILE A 33 -3.34 5.94 7.35
N LEU A 34 -4.60 5.72 6.97
CA LEU A 34 -5.62 5.02 7.77
C LEU A 34 -5.45 3.50 7.83
N ILE A 35 -4.77 2.91 6.84
CA ILE A 35 -4.82 1.48 6.54
C ILE A 35 -3.56 0.80 7.05
N ASP A 36 -3.78 -0.33 7.73
CA ASP A 36 -2.73 -1.12 8.35
C ASP A 36 -1.83 -1.82 7.32
N THR A 37 -0.55 -1.95 7.65
CA THR A 37 0.34 -2.87 6.96
C THR A 37 0.04 -4.27 7.52
N TYR A 38 -0.69 -5.09 6.77
CA TYR A 38 -1.04 -6.45 7.16
C TYR A 38 -0.29 -7.45 6.29
N ILE A 39 0.20 -8.55 6.86
CA ILE A 39 0.82 -9.62 6.09
C ILE A 39 -0.22 -10.73 5.93
N ASP A 40 -0.67 -10.97 4.69
CA ASP A 40 -1.54 -12.12 4.37
C ASP A 40 -0.70 -13.39 4.31
N ASN A 41 0.47 -13.32 3.65
CA ASN A 41 1.40 -14.43 3.49
C ASN A 41 2.82 -13.96 3.79
N GLU A 42 3.50 -14.65 4.72
CA GLU A 42 4.90 -14.34 5.05
C GLU A 42 5.84 -14.58 3.86
N GLN A 43 5.46 -15.48 2.95
CA GLN A 43 6.26 -15.88 1.80
C GLN A 43 5.37 -16.10 0.57
N ALA A 44 5.79 -15.60 -0.59
CA ALA A 44 5.28 -16.03 -1.88
C ALA A 44 5.76 -17.46 -2.16
N ASN A 45 4.80 -18.35 -2.43
CA ASN A 45 5.07 -19.70 -2.90
C ASN A 45 4.86 -19.73 -4.42
N ILE A 46 5.94 -19.96 -5.18
CA ILE A 46 5.89 -19.97 -6.65
C ILE A 46 4.93 -21.04 -7.19
N THR A 47 4.82 -22.19 -6.53
CA THR A 47 3.91 -23.26 -6.94
C THR A 47 2.46 -22.82 -6.80
N GLU A 48 2.13 -22.11 -5.71
CA GLU A 48 0.81 -21.53 -5.50
C GLU A 48 0.52 -20.43 -6.52
N VAL A 49 1.48 -19.54 -6.79
CA VAL A 49 1.32 -18.47 -7.79
C VAL A 49 1.09 -19.05 -9.20
N LEU A 50 1.82 -20.09 -9.57
CA LEU A 50 1.66 -20.76 -10.86
C LEU A 50 0.33 -21.52 -10.98
N ARG A 51 -0.19 -22.04 -9.86
CA ARG A 51 -1.41 -22.88 -9.84
C ARG A 51 -2.69 -22.07 -9.71
N HIS A 52 -2.67 -21.03 -8.89
CA HIS A 52 -3.86 -20.27 -8.48
C HIS A 52 -3.85 -18.82 -9.00
N GLY A 53 -2.78 -18.39 -9.68
CA GLY A 53 -2.65 -17.03 -10.21
C GLY A 53 -2.07 -16.06 -9.16
N PRO A 54 -2.44 -14.77 -9.20
CA PRO A 54 -1.88 -13.77 -8.31
C PRO A 54 -2.08 -14.13 -6.83
N MET A 55 -0.99 -14.21 -6.08
CA MET A 55 -0.97 -14.50 -4.65
C MET A 55 -0.81 -13.20 -3.86
N PRO A 56 -1.70 -12.88 -2.91
CA PRO A 56 -1.52 -11.71 -2.07
C PRO A 56 -0.36 -11.91 -1.10
N LEU A 57 0.54 -10.93 -0.99
CA LEU A 57 1.54 -10.87 0.09
C LEU A 57 0.96 -10.24 1.35
N GLY A 58 0.08 -9.25 1.16
CA GLY A 58 -0.52 -8.47 2.22
C GLY A 58 -0.74 -7.03 1.79
N ASN A 59 -1.08 -6.17 2.75
CA ASN A 59 -1.16 -4.73 2.56
C ASN A 59 0.14 -4.06 2.99
N PHE A 60 0.66 -3.16 2.16
CA PHE A 60 1.87 -2.39 2.43
C PHE A 60 1.63 -0.93 2.12
N ARG A 61 1.78 -0.06 3.13
CA ARG A 61 1.53 1.40 3.00
C ARG A 61 0.16 1.72 2.41
N GLY A 62 -0.86 0.90 2.67
CA GLY A 62 -2.23 1.07 2.16
C GLY A 62 -2.52 0.44 0.79
N HIS A 63 -1.53 -0.19 0.15
CA HIS A 63 -1.73 -0.93 -1.10
C HIS A 63 -1.80 -2.43 -0.84
N ARG A 64 -2.67 -3.14 -1.55
CA ARG A 64 -2.61 -4.60 -1.62
C ARG A 64 -1.46 -5.01 -2.54
N LEU A 65 -0.46 -5.69 -1.99
CA LEU A 65 0.64 -6.26 -2.76
C LEU A 65 0.30 -7.67 -3.20
N LEU A 66 0.42 -7.94 -4.49
CA LEU A 66 0.23 -9.28 -5.07
C LEU A 66 1.49 -9.69 -5.83
N VAL A 67 1.86 -10.97 -5.75
CA VAL A 67 2.87 -11.56 -6.65
C VAL A 67 2.12 -12.33 -7.72
N SER A 68 2.47 -12.07 -8.98
CA SER A 68 1.88 -12.70 -10.15
C SER A 68 2.99 -13.29 -11.02
N VAL A 69 2.70 -14.40 -11.69
CA VAL A 69 3.59 -14.96 -12.70
C VAL A 69 2.86 -14.92 -14.03
N ASP A 70 3.35 -14.08 -14.92
CA ASP A 70 2.74 -13.85 -16.22
C ASP A 70 3.73 -14.14 -17.34
N ASP A 71 3.22 -14.46 -18.52
CA ASP A 71 4.03 -14.59 -19.72
C ASP A 71 3.51 -13.63 -20.78
N LEU A 72 4.39 -12.76 -21.27
CA LEU A 72 4.09 -11.86 -22.40
C LEU A 72 3.71 -12.62 -23.67
N ALA A 73 4.07 -13.89 -23.81
CA ALA A 73 3.67 -14.71 -24.94
C ALA A 73 2.29 -15.37 -24.74
N ALA A 74 1.81 -15.49 -23.51
CA ALA A 74 0.58 -16.23 -23.23
C ALA A 74 -0.67 -15.41 -23.59
N PRO A 75 -1.67 -15.99 -24.28
CA PRO A 75 -2.85 -15.25 -24.76
C PRO A 75 -3.63 -14.57 -23.63
N ASP A 76 -3.55 -15.13 -22.42
CA ASP A 76 -4.14 -14.67 -21.16
C ASP A 76 -3.19 -13.79 -20.32
N PHE A 77 -2.21 -13.13 -20.92
CA PHE A 77 -1.31 -12.19 -20.24
C PHE A 77 -2.09 -11.15 -19.42
N LEU A 78 -1.81 -11.09 -18.11
CA LEU A 78 -2.49 -10.22 -17.14
C LEU A 78 -4.01 -10.47 -17.00
N ALA A 79 -4.53 -11.61 -17.46
CA ALA A 79 -5.97 -11.92 -17.36
C ALA A 79 -6.48 -11.97 -15.91
N ASN A 80 -5.57 -12.22 -14.96
CA ASN A 80 -5.88 -12.27 -13.53
C ASN A 80 -5.71 -10.92 -12.80
N VAL A 81 -5.30 -9.86 -13.51
CA VAL A 81 -5.32 -8.51 -12.93
C VAL A 81 -6.77 -8.08 -12.79
N SER A 82 -7.11 -7.45 -11.66
CA SER A 82 -8.45 -6.92 -11.41
C SER A 82 -8.97 -6.12 -12.63
N SER A 83 -10.16 -6.49 -13.10
CA SER A 83 -10.87 -5.74 -14.14
C SER A 83 -11.51 -4.46 -13.59
N ALA A 84 -11.56 -4.29 -12.26
CA ALA A 84 -12.06 -3.09 -11.62
C ALA A 84 -10.98 -2.00 -11.62
N GLY A 85 -11.31 -0.86 -12.24
CA GLY A 85 -10.49 0.34 -12.30
C GLY A 85 -9.50 0.38 -13.48
N LYS A 86 -8.51 1.28 -13.42
CA LYS A 86 -7.53 1.51 -14.47
C LYS A 86 -6.24 0.72 -14.20
N ASN A 87 -5.75 0.03 -15.22
CA ASN A 87 -4.55 -0.81 -15.15
C ASN A 87 -3.38 -0.13 -15.85
N ALA A 88 -2.25 0.03 -15.15
CA ALA A 88 -1.01 0.51 -15.73
C ALA A 88 0.13 -0.49 -15.58
N LEU A 89 0.89 -0.67 -16.65
CA LEU A 89 2.10 -1.51 -16.66
C LEU A 89 3.35 -0.64 -16.69
N LEU A 90 4.28 -0.87 -15.77
CA LEU A 90 5.59 -0.24 -15.80
C LEU A 90 6.50 -0.98 -16.79
N VAL A 91 7.16 -0.23 -17.67
CA VAL A 91 8.15 -0.75 -18.62
C VAL A 91 9.45 0.04 -18.49
N SER A 92 10.58 -0.59 -18.77
CA SER A 92 11.87 0.09 -18.76
C SER A 92 12.38 0.40 -20.17
N VAL A 93 13.12 1.49 -20.27
CA VAL A 93 13.88 1.88 -21.47
C VAL A 93 15.28 2.24 -21.03
N PHE A 94 16.28 1.60 -21.64
CA PHE A 94 17.68 1.82 -21.30
C PHE A 94 18.29 2.85 -22.24
N GLN A 95 18.92 3.87 -21.69
CA GLN A 95 19.67 4.87 -22.43
C GLN A 95 21.07 4.32 -22.75
N GLN A 96 21.46 4.40 -24.02
CA GLN A 96 22.80 4.00 -24.47
C GLN A 96 23.68 5.24 -24.65
N SER A 97 24.91 5.19 -24.11
CA SER A 97 25.89 6.26 -24.36
C SER A 97 26.41 6.10 -25.79
N SER A 98 26.21 7.13 -26.59
CA SER A 98 26.55 7.20 -28.02
C SER A 98 28.04 7.52 -28.22
N GLU A 99 28.95 6.70 -27.70
CA GLU A 99 30.39 6.95 -27.92
C GLU A 99 30.98 6.19 -29.12
N ASP A 100 30.48 5.00 -29.52
CA ASP A 100 31.19 4.20 -30.55
C ASP A 100 30.35 3.46 -31.61
N GLU A 101 29.01 3.48 -31.60
CA GLU A 101 28.21 2.83 -32.66
C GLU A 101 26.91 3.58 -32.99
N PRO A 102 26.41 3.52 -34.24
CA PRO A 102 25.12 4.07 -34.66
C PRO A 102 23.96 3.16 -34.21
N VAL A 103 23.96 2.74 -32.95
CA VAL A 103 22.86 1.96 -32.37
C VAL A 103 21.79 2.94 -31.92
N SER A 104 20.52 2.54 -32.06
CA SER A 104 19.36 3.27 -31.54
C SER A 104 19.67 3.80 -30.14
N PRO A 105 19.52 5.11 -29.89
CA PRO A 105 20.03 5.74 -28.66
C PRO A 105 19.27 5.30 -27.39
N TYR A 106 18.15 4.61 -27.60
CA TYR A 106 17.41 3.91 -26.57
C TYR A 106 17.27 2.43 -26.93
N LEU A 107 17.35 1.59 -25.91
CA LEU A 107 17.06 0.17 -25.99
C LEU A 107 15.82 -0.12 -25.15
N PRO A 108 14.65 -0.33 -25.77
CA PRO A 108 13.46 -0.73 -25.03
C PRO A 108 13.72 -2.03 -24.28
N GLY A 109 13.31 -2.07 -23.01
CA GLY A 109 13.33 -3.27 -22.20
C GLY A 109 12.55 -4.40 -22.89
N VAL A 110 12.78 -5.63 -22.45
CA VAL A 110 12.18 -6.81 -23.10
C VAL A 110 10.65 -6.75 -23.00
N LEU A 111 10.15 -6.29 -21.85
CA LEU A 111 8.73 -6.05 -21.67
C LEU A 111 8.19 -4.98 -22.61
N ALA A 112 8.88 -3.84 -22.74
CA ALA A 112 8.46 -2.78 -23.64
C ALA A 112 8.32 -3.31 -25.08
N ARG A 113 9.27 -4.14 -25.53
CA ARG A 113 9.20 -4.81 -26.84
C ARG A 113 8.03 -5.79 -26.95
N GLY A 114 7.78 -6.60 -25.92
CA GLY A 114 6.65 -7.54 -25.90
C GLY A 114 5.30 -6.83 -25.96
N ILE A 115 5.16 -5.72 -25.23
CA ILE A 115 3.95 -4.88 -25.25
C ILE A 115 3.78 -4.20 -26.61
N LEU A 116 4.84 -3.65 -27.18
CA LEU A 116 4.79 -3.07 -28.53
C LEU A 116 4.35 -4.10 -29.59
N ALA A 117 4.79 -5.36 -29.47
CA ALA A 117 4.37 -6.43 -30.36
C ALA A 117 2.88 -6.77 -30.19
N ARG A 118 2.37 -6.81 -28.95
CA ARG A 118 0.93 -7.03 -28.70
C ARG A 118 0.08 -5.88 -29.20
N LEU A 119 0.50 -4.65 -28.93
CA LEU A 119 -0.20 -3.45 -29.38
C LEU A 119 -0.31 -3.38 -30.90
N ASP A 120 0.65 -3.94 -31.65
CA ASP A 120 0.54 -4.03 -33.11
C ASP A 120 -0.71 -4.80 -33.56
N ALA A 121 -1.13 -5.81 -32.77
CA ALA A 121 -2.32 -6.60 -33.07
C ALA A 121 -3.62 -5.95 -32.56
N VAL A 122 -3.61 -5.33 -31.37
CA VAL A 122 -4.83 -4.86 -30.69
C VAL A 122 -5.08 -3.36 -30.80
N SER A 123 -4.03 -2.55 -30.87
CA SER A 123 -4.13 -1.09 -31.03
C SER A 123 -2.88 -0.54 -31.73
N PRO A 124 -2.79 -0.66 -33.08
CA PRO A 124 -1.62 -0.20 -33.83
C PRO A 124 -1.33 1.29 -33.64
N ARG A 125 -2.37 2.10 -33.38
CA ARG A 125 -2.22 3.54 -33.11
C ARG A 125 -1.47 3.80 -31.80
N ASP A 126 -1.84 3.10 -30.72
CA ASP A 126 -1.15 3.24 -29.44
C ASP A 126 0.29 2.71 -29.53
N ARG A 127 0.55 1.68 -30.35
CA ARG A 127 1.93 1.26 -30.66
C ARG A 127 2.75 2.40 -31.25
N VAL A 128 2.23 3.08 -32.27
CA VAL A 128 2.91 4.22 -32.90
C VAL A 128 3.14 5.35 -31.89
N ASN A 129 2.14 5.66 -31.06
CA ASN A 129 2.26 6.69 -30.01
C ASN A 129 3.36 6.35 -29.00
N ILE A 130 3.47 5.08 -28.57
CA ILE A 130 4.54 4.65 -27.68
C ILE A 130 5.90 4.76 -28.38
N ILE A 131 6.03 4.31 -29.63
CA ILE A 131 7.30 4.42 -30.37
C ILE A 131 7.73 5.88 -30.52
N GLN A 132 6.82 6.75 -30.94
CA GLN A 132 7.09 8.19 -31.00
C GLN A 132 7.50 8.73 -29.64
N ARG A 133 6.81 8.33 -28.56
CA ARG A 133 7.21 8.76 -27.21
C ARG A 133 8.62 8.32 -26.88
N LEU A 134 8.98 7.07 -27.17
CA LEU A 134 10.33 6.51 -26.95
C LEU A 134 11.40 7.30 -27.71
N GLU A 135 11.13 7.68 -28.96
CA GLU A 135 12.03 8.52 -29.75
C GLU A 135 12.26 9.90 -29.11
N HIS A 136 11.21 10.48 -28.51
CA HIS A 136 11.31 11.76 -27.78
C HIS A 136 11.98 11.63 -26.41
N LEU A 137 12.16 10.43 -25.86
CA LEU A 137 12.91 10.23 -24.61
C LEU A 137 14.42 10.28 -24.83
N TYR A 138 14.86 10.46 -26.08
CA TYR A 138 16.26 10.69 -26.39
C TYR A 138 16.78 11.98 -25.74
N GLY A 139 17.88 11.88 -24.98
CA GLY A 139 18.49 13.02 -24.28
C GLY A 139 17.85 13.35 -22.92
N GLU A 140 16.75 12.71 -22.55
CA GLU A 140 16.17 12.87 -21.21
C GLU A 140 17.10 12.29 -20.14
N ALA A 141 17.04 12.81 -18.91
CA ALA A 141 17.85 12.25 -17.83
C ALA A 141 17.37 10.82 -17.45
N PRO A 142 18.27 9.91 -17.02
CA PRO A 142 17.85 8.67 -16.39
C PRO A 142 17.05 8.90 -15.10
N GLY A 143 16.19 7.96 -14.74
CA GLY A 143 15.35 8.02 -13.54
C GLY A 143 14.15 8.96 -13.65
N GLN A 144 13.66 9.14 -14.88
CA GLN A 144 12.38 9.77 -15.18
C GLN A 144 11.32 8.68 -15.42
N ALA A 145 10.06 9.07 -15.30
CA ALA A 145 8.92 8.22 -15.64
C ALA A 145 7.95 9.00 -16.52
N TYR A 146 7.30 8.32 -17.47
CA TYR A 146 6.41 8.94 -18.43
C TYR A 146 5.15 8.13 -18.62
N HIS A 147 4.01 8.80 -18.54
CA HIS A 147 2.71 8.20 -18.81
C HIS A 147 2.43 8.14 -20.31
N VAL A 148 1.95 7.00 -20.77
CA VAL A 148 1.35 6.85 -22.10
C VAL A 148 0.00 6.14 -21.94
N PRO A 149 -1.14 6.83 -22.20
CA PRO A 149 -2.44 6.18 -22.19
C PRO A 149 -2.55 5.18 -23.35
N VAL A 150 -3.26 4.08 -23.11
CA VAL A 150 -3.50 3.02 -24.10
C VAL A 150 -4.99 2.77 -24.18
N HIS A 151 -5.52 2.72 -25.40
CA HIS A 151 -6.95 2.62 -25.68
C HIS A 151 -7.25 1.27 -26.34
N ILE A 152 -7.31 0.22 -25.51
CA ILE A 152 -7.67 -1.12 -25.99
C ILE A 152 -9.19 -1.22 -26.18
N PRO A 153 -9.68 -1.61 -27.37
CA PRO A 153 -11.09 -1.81 -27.60
C PRO A 153 -11.69 -2.83 -26.61
N ALA A 154 -12.92 -2.58 -26.13
CA ALA A 154 -13.55 -3.42 -25.11
C ALA A 154 -13.57 -4.92 -25.47
N GLY A 155 -13.80 -5.26 -26.74
CA GLY A 155 -13.79 -6.64 -27.22
C GLY A 155 -12.43 -7.32 -27.20
N GLN A 156 -11.32 -6.56 -27.16
CA GLN A 156 -9.94 -7.08 -27.17
C GLN A 156 -9.23 -6.91 -25.83
N ARG A 157 -9.88 -6.32 -24.83
CA ARG A 157 -9.32 -6.08 -23.49
C ARG A 157 -8.86 -7.37 -22.80
N HIS A 158 -9.43 -8.52 -23.15
CA HIS A 158 -8.99 -9.83 -22.67
C HIS A 158 -7.57 -10.22 -23.13
N GLN A 159 -7.06 -9.66 -24.23
CA GLN A 159 -5.72 -9.94 -24.76
C GLN A 159 -4.65 -9.00 -24.19
N LEU A 160 -5.08 -7.81 -23.76
CA LEU A 160 -4.24 -6.79 -23.15
C LEU A 160 -5.09 -5.90 -22.23
N PRO A 161 -5.25 -6.26 -20.94
CA PRO A 161 -6.10 -5.53 -20.00
C PRO A 161 -5.36 -4.32 -19.42
N LEU A 162 -4.87 -3.43 -20.28
CA LEU A 162 -4.13 -2.21 -19.92
C LEU A 162 -4.87 -0.96 -20.38
N ASP A 163 -4.90 0.05 -19.52
CA ASP A 163 -5.37 1.40 -19.84
C ASP A 163 -4.19 2.38 -19.98
N SER A 164 -3.00 2.00 -19.50
CA SER A 164 -1.81 2.86 -19.53
C SER A 164 -0.51 2.05 -19.49
N VAL A 165 0.54 2.64 -20.06
CA VAL A 165 1.92 2.18 -19.92
C VAL A 165 2.72 3.31 -19.28
N ILE A 166 3.48 2.99 -18.24
CA ILE A 166 4.37 3.95 -17.57
C ILE A 166 5.81 3.56 -17.91
N ILE A 167 6.48 4.41 -18.68
CA ILE A 167 7.83 4.18 -19.17
C ILE A 167 8.83 4.77 -18.18
N VAL A 168 9.71 3.95 -17.63
CA VAL A 168 10.80 4.37 -16.73
C VAL A 168 12.12 4.38 -17.48
N THR A 169 12.82 5.52 -17.50
CA THR A 169 14.14 5.66 -18.12
C THR A 169 15.22 5.18 -17.16
N LEU A 170 16.10 4.30 -17.63
CA LEU A 170 17.21 3.75 -16.86
C LEU A 170 18.53 3.92 -17.64
N PRO A 171 19.66 4.12 -16.96
CA PRO A 171 20.96 4.10 -17.62
C PRO A 171 21.33 2.67 -18.04
N ALA A 172 22.28 2.51 -18.97
CA ALA A 172 22.79 1.20 -19.35
C ALA A 172 23.49 0.46 -18.20
N THR A 173 24.16 1.20 -17.32
CA THR A 173 24.91 0.73 -16.13
C THR A 173 24.50 1.52 -14.89
N ASP A 174 24.77 0.99 -13.69
CA ASP A 174 24.54 1.68 -12.42
C ASP A 174 23.09 2.16 -12.22
N THR A 175 22.14 1.24 -12.43
CA THR A 175 20.72 1.59 -12.51
C THR A 175 20.04 1.92 -11.18
N GLU A 176 20.71 1.72 -10.03
CA GLU A 176 20.05 1.79 -8.72
C GLU A 176 19.44 3.15 -8.37
N THR A 177 20.21 4.23 -8.52
CA THR A 177 19.76 5.59 -8.20
C THR A 177 18.65 6.05 -9.15
N ALA A 178 18.84 5.77 -10.44
CA ALA A 178 17.84 6.03 -11.48
C ALA A 178 16.57 5.22 -11.27
N LEU A 179 16.67 3.94 -10.89
CA LEU A 179 15.54 3.08 -10.58
C LEU A 179 14.73 3.63 -9.40
N ALA A 180 15.39 4.06 -8.33
CA ALA A 180 14.71 4.64 -7.16
C ALA A 180 13.92 5.90 -7.55
N SER A 181 14.56 6.84 -8.26
CA SER A 181 13.91 8.05 -8.75
C SER A 181 12.77 7.73 -9.73
N GLY A 182 13.01 6.82 -10.67
CA GLY A 182 12.07 6.41 -11.70
C GLY A 182 10.82 5.73 -11.11
N LEU A 183 10.99 4.83 -10.15
CA LEU A 183 9.86 4.18 -9.45
C LEU A 183 9.04 5.19 -8.66
N ARG A 184 9.68 6.10 -7.92
CA ARG A 184 8.97 7.15 -7.18
C ARG A 184 8.11 8.01 -8.11
N LYS A 185 8.66 8.44 -9.24
CA LYS A 185 7.93 9.20 -10.26
C LYS A 185 6.84 8.37 -10.94
N ALA A 186 7.08 7.09 -11.18
CA ALA A 186 6.08 6.20 -11.77
C ALA A 186 4.86 6.04 -10.85
N PHE A 187 5.06 5.87 -9.54
CA PHE A 187 3.96 5.84 -8.57
C PHE A 187 3.25 7.18 -8.45
N LEU A 188 3.97 8.31 -8.48
CA LEU A 188 3.36 9.64 -8.52
C LEU A 188 2.44 9.79 -9.75
N ILE A 189 2.96 9.45 -10.93
CA ILE A 189 2.21 9.50 -12.19
C ILE A 189 0.99 8.59 -12.16
N ALA A 190 1.13 7.37 -11.62
CA ALA A 190 0.00 6.46 -11.45
C ALA A 190 -1.08 7.07 -10.55
N ASN A 191 -0.68 7.73 -9.45
CA ASN A 191 -1.59 8.43 -8.55
C ASN A 191 -2.32 9.60 -9.24
N GLU A 192 -1.57 10.47 -9.93
CA GLU A 192 -2.09 11.63 -10.67
C GLU A 192 -3.09 11.24 -11.77
N ASN A 193 -2.93 10.05 -12.36
CA ASN A 193 -3.79 9.55 -13.43
C ASN A 193 -4.93 8.62 -12.94
N SER A 194 -5.10 8.52 -11.61
CA SER A 194 -6.08 7.66 -10.95
C SER A 194 -5.99 6.20 -11.41
N ILE A 195 -4.77 5.67 -11.49
CA ILE A 195 -4.51 4.26 -11.76
C ILE A 195 -4.74 3.47 -10.47
N THR A 196 -5.61 2.48 -10.52
CA THR A 196 -5.95 1.63 -9.37
C THR A 196 -5.07 0.41 -9.28
N ASN A 197 -4.63 -0.14 -10.42
CA ASN A 197 -3.81 -1.35 -10.49
C ASN A 197 -2.49 -1.06 -11.19
N VAL A 198 -1.39 -1.16 -10.46
CA VAL A 198 -0.04 -0.92 -11.00
C VAL A 198 0.71 -2.24 -11.09
N ILE A 199 1.04 -2.66 -12.30
CA ILE A 199 1.85 -3.86 -12.56
C ILE A 199 3.32 -3.46 -12.63
N VAL A 200 4.11 -3.99 -11.70
CA VAL A 200 5.55 -3.73 -11.53
C VAL A 200 6.36 -4.98 -11.83
N PRO A 201 6.89 -5.11 -13.04
CA PRO A 201 7.81 -6.17 -13.41
C PRO A 201 9.25 -5.81 -13.04
N SER A 202 10.16 -6.78 -13.08
CA SER A 202 11.60 -6.50 -12.88
C SER A 202 12.19 -5.60 -13.99
N LEU A 203 12.20 -4.28 -13.75
CA LEU A 203 12.57 -3.25 -14.73
C LEU A 203 14.05 -3.26 -15.13
N THR A 204 14.94 -3.71 -14.25
CA THR A 204 16.40 -3.66 -14.47
C THR A 204 16.96 -4.88 -15.18
N LEU A 205 16.19 -5.97 -15.30
CA LEU A 205 16.70 -7.24 -15.80
C LEU A 205 16.66 -7.31 -17.33
N LYS A 206 17.84 -7.42 -17.94
CA LYS A 206 18.02 -7.59 -19.38
C LYS A 206 17.97 -9.07 -19.72
N TRP A 207 16.91 -9.53 -20.39
CA TRP A 207 16.66 -10.95 -20.72
C TRP A 207 17.85 -11.69 -21.34
N LYS A 208 18.64 -11.04 -22.21
CA LYS A 208 19.80 -11.68 -22.87
C LYS A 208 21.08 -11.68 -22.02
N ASN A 209 21.12 -10.88 -20.95
CA ASN A 209 22.31 -10.64 -20.13
C ASN A 209 22.05 -10.91 -18.64
N ALA A 210 21.16 -11.85 -18.31
CA ALA A 210 20.77 -12.13 -16.92
C ALA A 210 21.93 -12.49 -15.97
N ASN A 211 23.11 -12.81 -16.51
CA ASN A 211 24.36 -13.13 -15.78
C ASN A 211 25.41 -12.00 -15.80
N ASN A 212 25.08 -10.81 -16.31
CA ASN A 212 26.02 -9.70 -16.30
C ASN A 212 26.25 -9.24 -14.84
N LYS A 213 27.52 -9.19 -14.42
CA LYS A 213 27.90 -8.76 -13.05
C LYS A 213 27.44 -7.34 -12.74
N ASN A 214 27.22 -6.53 -13.77
CA ASN A 214 26.84 -5.12 -13.65
C ASN A 214 25.32 -4.91 -13.61
N ASP A 215 24.51 -5.96 -13.81
CA ASP A 215 23.06 -5.85 -13.69
C ASP A 215 22.64 -5.83 -12.21
N THR A 216 21.62 -5.04 -11.89
CA THR A 216 21.11 -4.95 -10.52
C THR A 216 20.57 -6.30 -10.05
N LYS A 217 21.16 -6.80 -8.96
CA LYS A 217 20.78 -8.09 -8.37
C LYS A 217 19.32 -8.05 -7.89
N PRO A 218 18.57 -9.16 -7.99
CA PRO A 218 17.16 -9.25 -7.57
C PRO A 218 16.87 -8.69 -6.17
N TYR A 219 17.66 -9.06 -5.16
CA TYR A 219 17.45 -8.55 -3.78
C TYR A 219 17.56 -7.02 -3.72
N ARG A 220 18.43 -6.41 -4.52
CA ARG A 220 18.66 -4.97 -4.51
C ARG A 220 17.54 -4.25 -5.25
N TYR A 221 17.06 -4.83 -6.35
CA TYR A 221 15.87 -4.37 -7.05
C TYR A 221 14.65 -4.33 -6.12
N PHE A 222 14.33 -5.43 -5.43
CA PHE A 222 13.16 -5.48 -4.55
C PHE A 222 13.28 -4.59 -3.32
N GLU A 223 14.49 -4.43 -2.78
CA GLU A 223 14.76 -3.42 -1.74
C GLU A 223 14.46 -2.00 -2.21
N ILE A 224 14.94 -1.62 -3.40
CA ILE A 224 14.65 -0.31 -4.00
C ILE A 224 13.15 -0.17 -4.27
N LEU A 225 12.49 -1.23 -4.75
CA LEU A 225 11.06 -1.23 -5.02
C LEU A 225 10.26 -0.92 -3.75
N PHE A 226 10.38 -1.75 -2.71
CA PHE A 226 9.59 -1.59 -1.48
C PHE A 226 9.87 -0.25 -0.80
N ASN A 227 11.11 0.24 -0.82
CA ASN A 227 11.44 1.54 -0.24
C ASN A 227 10.79 2.72 -0.98
N ASN A 228 10.50 2.57 -2.28
CA ASN A 228 9.95 3.64 -3.13
C ASN A 228 8.45 3.52 -3.41
N ILE A 229 7.75 2.52 -2.85
CA ILE A 229 6.29 2.52 -2.82
C ILE A 229 5.84 3.71 -1.98
N THR A 230 5.18 4.68 -2.60
CA THR A 230 4.62 5.85 -1.91
C THR A 230 3.33 5.48 -1.19
N THR A 231 2.82 6.33 -0.31
CA THR A 231 1.49 6.15 0.29
C THR A 231 0.39 6.59 -0.68
N PRO A 232 -0.79 5.97 -0.67
CA PRO A 232 -1.84 6.16 -1.68
C PRO A 232 -2.58 7.49 -1.56
N ASP A 233 -3.09 7.96 -2.71
CA ASP A 233 -4.45 8.52 -2.82
C ASP A 233 -5.36 7.62 -3.68
N ASN A 234 -4.87 7.03 -4.78
CA ASN A 234 -5.70 6.31 -5.78
C ASN A 234 -5.28 4.88 -6.15
N ILE A 235 -4.09 4.40 -5.73
CA ILE A 235 -3.58 3.08 -6.12
C ILE A 235 -4.03 2.04 -5.09
N ASP A 236 -4.84 1.07 -5.52
CA ASP A 236 -5.35 0.01 -4.64
C ASP A 236 -4.44 -1.22 -4.63
N ASN A 237 -4.00 -1.66 -5.81
CA ASN A 237 -3.27 -2.92 -5.99
C ASN A 237 -1.93 -2.69 -6.70
N ILE A 238 -0.87 -3.28 -6.16
CA ILE A 238 0.45 -3.35 -6.81
C ILE A 238 0.77 -4.82 -7.09
N TYR A 239 0.88 -5.16 -8.37
CA TYR A 239 1.20 -6.51 -8.84
C TYR A 239 2.69 -6.59 -9.14
N ILE A 240 3.44 -7.31 -8.31
CA ILE A 240 4.83 -7.66 -8.58
C ILE A 240 4.81 -8.81 -9.59
N SER A 241 5.15 -8.53 -10.84
CA SER A 241 5.04 -9.49 -11.94
C SER A 241 6.38 -10.17 -12.22
N ILE A 242 6.37 -11.50 -12.14
CA ILE A 242 7.49 -12.38 -12.46
C ILE A 242 7.23 -13.01 -13.83
N TYR A 243 8.23 -13.04 -14.70
CA TYR A 243 8.08 -13.65 -16.01
C TYR A 243 8.19 -15.17 -15.93
N LYS A 244 7.15 -15.85 -16.39
CA LYS A 244 7.10 -17.33 -16.44
C LYS A 244 8.18 -17.94 -17.34
N SER A 245 8.52 -17.24 -18.41
CA SER A 245 9.47 -17.65 -19.44
C SER A 245 10.94 -17.56 -18.99
N TRP A 246 11.21 -17.07 -17.78
CA TRP A 246 12.57 -17.04 -17.24
C TRP A 246 13.04 -18.44 -16.82
N PRO A 247 14.37 -18.70 -16.82
CA PRO A 247 14.89 -19.94 -16.30
C PRO A 247 14.43 -20.18 -14.86
N SER A 248 14.10 -21.43 -14.51
CA SER A 248 13.57 -21.79 -13.18
C SER A 248 14.46 -21.30 -12.04
N ILE A 249 15.80 -21.42 -12.20
CA ILE A 249 16.79 -20.92 -11.23
C ILE A 249 16.62 -19.40 -11.00
N LYS A 250 16.32 -18.63 -12.05
CA LYS A 250 16.11 -17.17 -11.95
C LYS A 250 14.79 -16.84 -11.29
N ILE A 251 13.73 -17.60 -11.58
CA ILE A 251 12.44 -17.46 -10.91
C ILE A 251 12.59 -17.72 -9.42
N GLU A 252 13.30 -18.78 -9.03
CA GLU A 252 13.60 -19.10 -7.62
C GLU A 252 14.42 -17.99 -6.94
N GLU A 253 15.43 -17.44 -7.63
CA GLU A 253 16.22 -16.31 -7.13
C GLU A 253 15.35 -15.06 -6.90
N LEU A 254 14.44 -14.75 -7.85
CA LEU A 254 13.49 -13.65 -7.70
C LEU A 254 12.56 -13.86 -6.52
N VAL A 255 11.92 -15.03 -6.41
CA VAL A 255 10.96 -15.34 -5.34
C VAL A 255 11.64 -15.30 -3.98
N THR A 256 12.85 -15.88 -3.87
CA THR A 256 13.65 -15.82 -2.65
C THR A 256 13.99 -14.37 -2.27
N SER A 257 14.33 -13.55 -3.26
CA SER A 257 14.62 -12.13 -3.06
C SER A 257 13.38 -11.32 -2.67
N ILE A 258 12.23 -11.60 -3.28
CA ILE A 258 10.93 -11.02 -2.89
C ILE A 258 10.65 -11.37 -1.44
N ASN A 259 10.69 -12.65 -1.07
CA ASN A 259 10.37 -13.10 0.29
C ASN A 259 11.29 -12.49 1.34
N SER A 260 12.60 -12.47 1.08
CA SER A 260 13.58 -11.86 1.98
C SER A 260 13.35 -10.36 2.16
N LYS A 261 13.13 -9.61 1.08
CA LYS A 261 12.95 -8.16 1.13
C LYS A 261 11.56 -7.75 1.57
N TRP A 262 10.54 -8.53 1.26
CA TRP A 262 9.20 -8.38 1.79
C TRP A 262 9.23 -8.50 3.31
N LYS A 263 9.81 -9.58 3.85
CA LYS A 263 9.96 -9.78 5.30
C LYS A 263 10.68 -8.63 5.98
N SER A 264 11.74 -8.11 5.38
CA SER A 264 12.49 -6.97 5.93
C SER A 264 11.69 -5.67 5.86
N ALA A 265 11.04 -5.38 4.74
CA ALA A 265 10.28 -4.16 4.53
C ALA A 265 9.03 -4.13 5.42
N SER A 266 8.25 -5.21 5.42
CA SER A 266 7.06 -5.36 6.27
C SER A 266 7.43 -5.30 7.74
N ALA A 267 8.49 -5.99 8.20
CA ALA A 267 8.94 -5.89 9.59
C ALA A 267 9.34 -4.45 9.96
N SER A 268 9.99 -3.71 9.07
CA SER A 268 10.38 -2.31 9.33
C SER A 268 9.19 -1.36 9.43
N GLU A 269 8.16 -1.57 8.61
CA GLU A 269 6.92 -0.80 8.65
C GLU A 269 6.06 -1.18 9.85
N ILE A 270 6.00 -2.47 10.19
CA ILE A 270 5.27 -2.98 11.36
C ILE A 270 5.94 -2.54 12.66
N ALA A 271 7.27 -2.56 12.73
CA ALA A 271 8.04 -2.02 13.84
C ALA A 271 8.08 -0.47 13.84
N GLY A 272 7.66 0.16 12.75
CA GLY A 272 7.58 1.59 12.61
C GLY A 272 6.40 2.19 13.39
N VAL A 273 6.44 3.51 13.54
CA VAL A 273 5.38 4.34 14.15
C VAL A 273 3.94 4.11 13.57
N PRO A 274 3.71 3.72 12.29
CA PRO A 274 2.36 3.57 11.71
C PRO A 274 1.42 2.60 12.44
N LEU A 275 1.93 1.48 12.97
CA LEU A 275 1.09 0.51 13.68
C LEU A 275 0.61 1.07 15.03
N HIS A 276 1.45 1.87 15.70
CA HIS A 276 1.03 2.62 16.88
C HIS A 276 -0.04 3.66 16.54
N HIS A 277 0.02 4.30 15.38
CA HIS A 277 -1.01 5.26 14.97
C HIS A 277 -2.39 4.62 14.79
N ARG A 278 -2.52 3.40 14.24
CA ARG A 278 -3.83 2.71 14.13
C ARG A 278 -4.47 2.49 15.50
N SER A 279 -3.73 1.88 16.43
CA SER A 279 -4.22 1.61 17.78
C SER A 279 -4.51 2.90 18.54
N LEU A 280 -3.66 3.93 18.41
CA LEU A 280 -3.88 5.25 19.00
C LEU A 280 -5.12 5.95 18.42
N ARG A 281 -5.36 5.86 17.11
CA ARG A 281 -6.55 6.41 16.46
C ARG A 281 -7.82 5.73 16.92
N LEU A 282 -7.82 4.40 16.97
CA LEU A 282 -8.96 3.65 17.49
C LEU A 282 -9.24 4.03 18.94
N LEU A 283 -8.21 4.08 19.79
CA LEU A 283 -8.33 4.52 21.18
C LEU A 283 -8.93 5.93 21.28
N ALA A 284 -8.39 6.89 20.54
CA ALA A 284 -8.88 8.27 20.58
C ALA A 284 -10.30 8.40 19.99
N ALA A 285 -10.61 7.67 18.92
CA ALA A 285 -11.93 7.66 18.29
C ALA A 285 -13.00 7.11 19.22
N PHE A 286 -12.70 6.05 19.97
CA PHE A 286 -13.60 5.43 20.94
C PHE A 286 -13.57 6.11 22.32
N LEU A 287 -12.55 6.91 22.62
CA LEU A 287 -12.51 7.78 23.79
C LEU A 287 -13.53 8.92 23.68
N ILE A 288 -13.79 9.45 22.48
CA ILE A 288 -14.81 10.49 22.24
C ILE A 288 -16.21 10.06 22.72
N PRO A 289 -16.81 8.96 22.22
CA PRO A 289 -18.12 8.52 22.68
C PRO A 289 -18.09 8.08 24.16
N CYS A 290 -16.98 7.54 24.65
CA CYS A 290 -16.83 7.20 26.07
C CYS A 290 -16.95 8.43 26.98
N LEU A 291 -16.15 9.48 26.71
CA LEU A 291 -16.20 10.73 27.46
C LEU A 291 -17.57 11.40 27.31
N PHE A 292 -18.14 11.40 26.11
CA PHE A 292 -19.49 11.91 25.86
C PHE A 292 -20.52 11.19 26.73
N MET A 293 -20.53 9.86 26.76
CA MET A 293 -21.44 9.08 27.62
C MET A 293 -21.20 9.34 29.11
N CYS A 294 -19.95 9.56 29.53
CA CYS A 294 -19.63 9.94 30.89
C CYS A 294 -20.17 11.34 31.25
N THR A 295 -20.23 12.30 30.32
CA THR A 295 -20.83 13.62 30.57
C THR A 295 -22.33 13.54 30.92
N LEU A 296 -23.03 12.55 30.38
CA LEU A 296 -24.47 12.35 30.64
C LEU A 296 -24.73 11.78 32.04
N ARG A 297 -23.72 11.14 32.65
CA ARG A 297 -23.87 10.38 33.90
C ARG A 297 -23.13 11.01 35.09
N PHE A 298 -22.10 11.80 34.85
CA PHE A 298 -21.21 12.36 35.87
C PHE A 298 -20.91 13.84 35.62
N GLN A 299 -20.64 14.60 36.68
CA GLN A 299 -20.05 15.93 36.56
C GLN A 299 -18.55 15.80 36.25
N LEU A 300 -18.17 16.01 34.99
CA LEU A 300 -16.77 15.96 34.58
C LEU A 300 -16.00 17.17 35.10
N SER A 301 -15.05 16.90 35.99
CA SER A 301 -13.95 17.80 36.33
C SER A 301 -12.71 17.43 35.50
N LEU A 302 -11.76 18.35 35.32
CA LEU A 302 -10.52 18.08 34.57
C LEU A 302 -9.79 16.83 35.10
N LYS A 303 -9.74 16.68 36.45
CA LYS A 303 -9.12 15.54 37.13
C LYS A 303 -9.85 14.22 36.82
N ASN A 304 -11.18 14.25 36.81
CA ASN A 304 -11.98 13.06 36.54
C ASN A 304 -11.89 12.67 35.06
N THR A 305 -11.86 13.65 34.15
CA THR A 305 -11.68 13.41 32.71
C THR A 305 -10.34 12.72 32.43
N SER A 306 -9.24 13.21 32.99
CA SER A 306 -7.93 12.57 32.79
C SER A 306 -7.89 11.14 33.34
N LEU A 307 -8.49 10.92 34.52
CA LEU A 307 -8.55 9.59 35.13
C LEU A 307 -9.37 8.62 34.28
N LEU A 308 -10.57 9.04 33.85
CA LEU A 308 -11.44 8.23 32.99
C LEU A 308 -10.78 7.91 31.65
N SER A 309 -10.08 8.87 31.04
CA SER A 309 -9.32 8.62 29.81
C SER A 309 -8.22 7.57 30.00
N VAL A 310 -7.44 7.65 31.09
CA VAL A 310 -6.38 6.66 31.36
C VAL A 310 -6.97 5.27 31.59
N ILE A 311 -8.03 5.16 32.38
CA ILE A 311 -8.70 3.88 32.66
C ILE A 311 -9.29 3.30 31.38
N PHE A 312 -9.97 4.12 30.57
CA PHE A 312 -10.53 3.68 29.30
C PHE A 312 -9.43 3.23 28.33
N CYS A 313 -8.37 4.03 28.15
CA CYS A 313 -7.27 3.66 27.27
C CYS A 313 -6.59 2.36 27.72
N GLY A 314 -6.39 2.15 29.02
CA GLY A 314 -5.88 0.90 29.56
C GLY A 314 -6.79 -0.29 29.24
N ALA A 315 -8.08 -0.17 29.53
CA ALA A 315 -9.07 -1.22 29.26
C ALA A 315 -9.19 -1.54 27.76
N ALA A 316 -9.24 -0.51 26.91
CA ALA A 316 -9.33 -0.66 25.47
C ALA A 316 -8.05 -1.26 24.88
N TYR A 317 -6.87 -0.88 25.39
CA TYR A 317 -5.60 -1.49 24.98
C TYR A 317 -5.53 -2.97 25.36
N SER A 318 -5.88 -3.32 26.59
CA SER A 318 -5.96 -4.73 27.02
C SER A 318 -6.97 -5.52 26.20
N PHE A 319 -8.10 -4.92 25.84
CA PHE A 319 -9.07 -5.55 24.94
C PHE A 319 -8.48 -5.79 23.55
N MET A 320 -7.80 -4.80 22.96
CA MET A 320 -7.15 -4.95 21.65
C MET A 320 -6.10 -6.07 21.66
N ASP A 321 -5.20 -6.10 22.64
CA ASP A 321 -4.16 -7.13 22.77
C ASP A 321 -4.74 -8.54 22.98
N LEU A 322 -5.77 -8.68 23.82
CA LEU A 322 -6.48 -9.96 24.00
C LEU A 322 -7.19 -10.38 22.71
N PHE A 323 -7.85 -9.45 22.04
CA PHE A 323 -8.61 -9.71 20.82
C PHE A 323 -7.68 -10.11 19.67
N GLU A 324 -6.51 -9.48 19.56
CA GLU A 324 -5.50 -9.82 18.57
C GLU A 324 -5.04 -11.28 18.74
N LYS A 325 -4.68 -11.68 19.97
CA LYS A 325 -4.30 -13.07 20.30
C LYS A 325 -5.40 -14.09 20.02
N LEU A 326 -6.66 -13.72 20.26
CA LEU A 326 -7.82 -14.60 20.04
C LEU A 326 -8.20 -14.74 18.56
N THR A 327 -7.79 -13.80 17.71
CA THR A 327 -8.18 -13.75 16.29
C THR A 327 -7.03 -14.02 15.34
N ASP A 328 -5.90 -14.53 15.84
CA ASP A 328 -4.79 -14.98 15.01
C ASP A 328 -5.27 -16.04 13.99
N GLY A 329 -5.04 -15.76 12.71
CA GLY A 329 -5.45 -16.62 11.59
C GLY A 329 -6.85 -16.37 11.02
N GLN A 330 -7.62 -15.39 11.52
CA GLN A 330 -8.91 -15.02 10.93
C GLN A 330 -8.78 -13.90 9.88
N GLY A 331 -9.69 -13.89 8.89
CA GLY A 331 -9.70 -12.90 7.81
C GLY A 331 -9.83 -11.45 8.30
N GLY A 332 -9.06 -10.54 7.70
CA GLY A 332 -8.85 -9.18 8.21
C GLY A 332 -10.11 -8.31 8.34
N TRP A 333 -11.12 -8.48 7.47
CA TRP A 333 -12.36 -7.69 7.54
C TRP A 333 -13.21 -8.06 8.76
N PHE A 334 -13.37 -9.35 9.04
CA PHE A 334 -14.13 -9.85 10.19
C PHE A 334 -13.45 -9.46 11.50
N LYS A 335 -12.12 -9.63 11.56
CA LYS A 335 -11.28 -9.18 12.68
C LYS A 335 -11.48 -7.68 12.96
N THR A 336 -11.46 -6.85 11.93
CA THR A 336 -11.65 -5.39 12.08
C THR A 336 -13.07 -5.04 12.53
N LEU A 337 -14.10 -5.65 11.95
CA LEU A 337 -15.49 -5.39 12.34
C LEU A 337 -15.76 -5.77 13.80
N ALA A 338 -15.34 -6.96 14.21
CA ALA A 338 -15.53 -7.44 15.57
C ALA A 338 -14.73 -6.60 16.59
N LEU A 339 -13.54 -6.13 16.22
CA LEU A 339 -12.77 -5.18 17.04
C LEU A 339 -13.52 -3.85 17.23
N LEU A 340 -14.07 -3.28 16.15
CA LEU A 340 -14.85 -2.03 16.21
C LEU A 340 -16.11 -2.18 17.06
N LEU A 341 -16.82 -3.30 16.95
CA LEU A 341 -17.99 -3.59 17.77
C LEU A 341 -17.59 -3.73 19.24
N GLY A 342 -16.52 -4.45 19.54
CA GLY A 342 -16.02 -4.62 20.91
C GLY A 342 -15.63 -3.28 21.55
N LEU A 343 -14.82 -2.47 20.87
CA LEU A 343 -14.45 -1.13 21.35
C LEU A 343 -15.67 -0.21 21.50
N GLY A 344 -16.62 -0.27 20.56
CA GLY A 344 -17.88 0.48 20.65
C GLY A 344 -18.71 0.10 21.88
N THR A 345 -18.87 -1.20 22.16
CA THR A 345 -19.57 -1.66 23.36
C THR A 345 -18.85 -1.23 24.64
N LEU A 346 -17.52 -1.31 24.66
CA LEU A 346 -16.71 -0.86 25.79
C LEU A 346 -16.92 0.64 26.06
N SER A 347 -16.85 1.48 25.03
CA SER A 347 -17.06 2.94 25.15
C SER A 347 -18.45 3.30 25.66
N LEU A 348 -19.50 2.63 25.18
CA LEU A 348 -20.88 2.94 25.56
C LEU A 348 -21.22 2.48 26.98
N LEU A 349 -20.68 1.33 27.40
CA LEU A 349 -20.95 0.72 28.71
C LEU A 349 -19.98 1.16 29.80
N PHE A 350 -18.88 1.81 29.45
CA PHE A 350 -17.87 2.31 30.40
C PHE A 350 -18.46 3.10 31.61
N PRO A 351 -19.48 3.97 31.43
CA PRO A 351 -20.09 4.68 32.55
C PRO A 351 -20.78 3.75 33.58
N GLU A 352 -21.28 2.60 33.16
CA GLU A 352 -21.93 1.65 34.07
C GLU A 352 -20.89 0.83 34.85
N PHE A 353 -19.77 0.46 34.21
CA PHE A 353 -18.66 -0.20 34.90
C PHE A 353 -17.97 0.70 35.93
N SER A 354 -17.80 1.98 35.60
CA SER A 354 -17.19 2.95 36.54
C SER A 354 -18.08 3.29 37.74
N ARG A 355 -19.38 2.98 37.70
CA ARG A 355 -20.31 3.13 38.85
C ARG A 355 -20.23 1.98 39.85
N LEU A 356 -19.60 0.86 39.49
CA LEU A 356 -19.43 -0.28 40.37
C LEU A 356 -18.42 0.07 41.45
N ASP A 357 -18.88 0.72 42.53
CA ASP A 357 -18.10 0.87 43.75
C ASP A 357 -17.69 -0.52 44.25
N PRO A 358 -16.38 -0.85 44.29
CA PRO A 358 -15.93 -2.13 44.81
C PRO A 358 -16.38 -2.34 46.26
N GLU A 359 -16.51 -1.26 47.05
CA GLU A 359 -17.07 -1.30 48.40
C GLU A 359 -18.52 -1.79 48.46
N LYS A 360 -19.37 -1.41 47.50
CA LYS A 360 -20.79 -1.82 47.49
C LYS A 360 -20.97 -3.29 47.08
N ILE A 361 -20.04 -3.81 46.28
CA ILE A 361 -20.04 -5.21 45.84
C ILE A 361 -19.53 -6.12 46.97
N LEU A 362 -18.48 -5.71 47.68
CA LEU A 362 -17.91 -6.46 48.80
C LEU A 362 -18.85 -6.46 50.02
N ARG A 363 -19.56 -5.36 50.31
CA ARG A 363 -20.56 -5.30 51.39
C ARG A 363 -21.87 -6.06 51.12
N ARG A 364 -22.16 -6.44 49.87
CA ARG A 364 -23.36 -7.24 49.53
C ARG A 364 -23.18 -8.74 49.75
N ARG A 365 -21.96 -9.21 50.07
CA ARG A 365 -21.62 -10.63 50.28
C ARG A 365 -21.27 -10.99 51.73
N THR A 366 -21.43 -10.04 52.66
CA THR A 366 -21.45 -10.26 54.11
C THR A 366 -22.85 -9.96 54.62
#